data_AF-A0A0V0YTS2-F1
#
_entry.id   AF-A0A0V0YTS2-F1
#
_cell.length_a   1.000
_cell.length_b   1.000
_cell.length_c   1.000
_cell.angle_alpha   90.00
_cell.angle_beta   90.00
_cell.angle_gamma   90.00
#
_symmetry.space_group_name_H-M   'P 1'
#
loop_
_entity.id
_entity.type
_entity.pdbx_description
1 polymer ?
#
loop_
_entity_poly.entity_id
_entity_poly.type
_entity_poly.pdbx_seq_one_letter_code
_entity_poly.pdbx_strand_id
1 'polypeptide(L)'
;MGKALNAGRAPVAWQNTPDLTRANNNHAVFKPLEHVIAPNVANKFIAYNNIPPDIPKVKTKSNSKGVLMMNPGVQDEASWIVHTIPGFPKALTGY
;
A
#
# COMPACT_ATOMS: atom_id res chain seq x y z
N MET A 1 -16.11 -1.81 -9.02
CA MET A 1 -15.30 -3.03 -8.92
C MET A 1 -13.92 -2.73 -9.52
N GLY A 2 -12.85 -2.93 -8.75
CA GLY A 2 -11.48 -2.67 -9.21
C GLY A 2 -10.90 -3.86 -9.97
N LYS A 3 -9.67 -3.71 -10.49
CA LYS A 3 -8.89 -4.81 -11.03
C LYS A 3 -7.53 -4.90 -10.36
N ALA A 4 -7.06 -6.10 -10.07
CA ALA A 4 -5.74 -6.35 -9.50
C ALA A 4 -5.06 -7.57 -10.15
N LEU A 5 -3.73 -7.61 -10.08
CA LEU A 5 -2.94 -8.77 -10.45
C LEU A 5 -2.75 -9.66 -9.22
N ASN A 6 -2.97 -10.97 -9.37
CA ASN A 6 -2.64 -11.97 -8.37
C ASN A 6 -1.28 -12.58 -8.71
N ALA A 7 -0.37 -12.76 -7.73
CA ALA A 7 0.92 -13.37 -8.01
C ALA A 7 0.77 -14.79 -8.61
N GLY A 8 1.52 -15.12 -9.68
CA GLY A 8 1.43 -16.41 -10.36
C GLY A 8 2.45 -16.60 -11.51
N ARG A 9 2.66 -17.86 -11.93
CA ARG A 9 3.69 -18.27 -12.92
C ARG A 9 3.34 -18.01 -14.40
N ALA A 10 2.09 -17.71 -14.73
CA ALA A 10 1.60 -17.51 -16.10
C ALA A 10 1.27 -16.02 -16.36
N PRO A 11 0.96 -15.57 -17.60
CA PRO A 11 0.52 -14.18 -17.82
C PRO A 11 -0.68 -13.90 -16.93
N VAL A 12 -0.47 -13.12 -15.86
CA VAL A 12 -1.50 -12.83 -14.89
C VAL A 12 -2.45 -11.83 -15.55
N ALA A 13 -3.61 -12.31 -16.00
CA ALA A 13 -4.67 -11.42 -16.45
C ALA A 13 -5.20 -10.60 -15.26
N TRP A 14 -5.54 -9.34 -15.52
CA TRP A 14 -6.20 -8.48 -14.54
C TRP A 14 -7.49 -9.11 -14.02
N GLN A 15 -7.55 -9.41 -12.72
CA GLN A 15 -8.69 -10.03 -12.07
C GLN A 15 -9.61 -8.96 -11.49
N ASN A 16 -10.92 -9.15 -11.65
CA ASN A 16 -11.91 -8.32 -10.98
C ASN A 16 -11.80 -8.52 -9.47
N THR A 17 -11.59 -7.43 -8.73
CA THR A 17 -11.44 -7.44 -7.29
C THR A 17 -12.51 -6.53 -6.66
N PRO A 18 -13.44 -7.09 -5.86
CA PRO A 18 -14.53 -6.33 -5.26
C PRO A 18 -14.03 -5.35 -4.19
N ASP A 19 -12.94 -5.69 -3.49
CA ASP A 19 -12.32 -4.87 -2.46
C ASP A 19 -10.79 -5.00 -2.54
N LEU A 20 -10.10 -3.89 -2.86
CA LEU A 20 -8.63 -3.83 -2.99
C LEU A 20 -7.91 -3.68 -1.64
N THR A 21 -8.67 -3.48 -0.56
CA THR A 21 -8.14 -3.14 0.78
C THR A 21 -8.14 -4.34 1.74
N ARG A 22 -8.87 -5.42 1.40
CA ARG A 22 -8.97 -6.63 2.23
C ARG A 22 -7.87 -7.66 1.94
N ALA A 23 -7.45 -8.35 2.99
CA ALA A 23 -6.34 -9.30 3.00
C ALA A 23 -6.49 -10.57 2.15
N ASN A 24 -7.65 -10.80 1.54
CA ASN A 24 -8.05 -12.16 1.17
C ASN A 24 -7.50 -12.71 -0.15
N ASN A 25 -6.67 -12.00 -0.93
CA ASN A 25 -6.37 -12.44 -2.31
C ASN A 25 -4.91 -12.35 -2.80
N ASN A 26 -3.91 -12.07 -1.94
CA ASN A 26 -2.48 -12.01 -2.34
C ASN A 26 -2.22 -11.18 -3.62
N HIS A 27 -3.05 -10.15 -3.86
CA HIS A 27 -2.95 -9.33 -5.06
C HIS A 27 -2.01 -8.15 -4.85
N ALA A 28 -1.52 -7.58 -5.96
CA ALA A 28 -0.46 -6.57 -5.99
C ALA A 28 -0.73 -5.32 -5.13
N VAL A 29 -2.00 -4.98 -4.86
CA VAL A 29 -2.35 -3.85 -3.98
C VAL A 29 -2.21 -4.18 -2.49
N PHE A 30 -2.56 -5.40 -2.06
CA PHE A 30 -2.58 -5.75 -0.64
C PHE A 30 -1.22 -6.23 -0.14
N LYS A 31 -0.47 -6.96 -0.97
CA LYS A 31 0.78 -7.59 -0.55
C LYS A 31 1.80 -6.61 0.04
N PRO A 32 2.00 -5.42 -0.54
CA PRO A 32 2.82 -4.42 0.15
C PRO A 32 2.14 -4.00 1.46
N LEU A 33 0.85 -3.64 1.43
CA LEU A 33 0.12 -3.06 2.57
C LEU A 33 -0.02 -3.94 3.81
N GLU A 34 0.13 -5.27 3.69
CA GLU A 34 0.07 -6.23 4.81
C GLU A 34 0.90 -5.77 6.02
N HIS A 35 2.05 -5.15 5.78
CA HIS A 35 2.97 -4.66 6.79
C HIS A 35 2.82 -3.18 7.17
N VAL A 36 1.97 -2.43 6.47
CA VAL A 36 1.65 -1.05 6.87
C VAL A 36 0.50 -1.01 7.88
N ILE A 37 -0.46 -1.91 7.71
CA ILE A 37 -1.69 -1.91 8.51
C ILE A 37 -1.67 -2.91 9.67
N ALA A 38 -0.73 -3.87 9.67
CA ALA A 38 -0.54 -4.84 10.75
C ALA A 38 0.82 -4.63 11.47
N PRO A 39 0.89 -4.83 12.80
CA PRO A 39 2.16 -4.80 13.53
C PRO A 39 3.13 -5.87 13.04
N ASN A 40 4.29 -5.47 12.53
CA ASN A 40 5.44 -6.36 12.35
C ASN A 40 6.75 -5.58 12.60
N VAL A 41 7.60 -6.11 13.47
CA VAL A 41 8.84 -5.47 13.93
C VAL A 41 9.90 -5.34 12.83
N ALA A 42 9.84 -6.19 11.81
CA ALA A 42 10.72 -6.13 10.66
C ALA A 42 10.33 -5.00 9.69
N ASN A 43 9.14 -4.41 9.81
CA ASN A 43 8.62 -3.46 8.85
C ASN A 43 9.47 -2.19 8.79
N LYS A 44 9.82 -1.79 7.56
CA LYS A 44 10.47 -0.52 7.25
C LYS A 44 9.76 0.09 6.06
N PHE A 45 9.02 1.18 6.28
CA PHE A 45 8.29 1.86 5.22
C PHE A 45 8.30 3.37 5.40
N ILE A 46 8.10 4.08 4.29
CA ILE A 46 7.86 5.52 4.25
C ILE A 46 6.50 5.73 3.61
N ALA A 47 5.59 6.39 4.33
CA ALA A 47 4.32 6.84 3.80
C ALA A 47 4.38 8.35 3.54
N TYR A 48 3.89 8.78 2.38
CA TYR A 48 3.76 10.19 2.05
C TYR A 48 2.35 10.47 1.51
N ASN A 49 1.74 11.54 1.99
CA ASN A 49 0.40 11.96 1.57
C ASN A 49 0.27 13.47 1.80
N ASN A 50 -0.32 14.19 0.85
CA ASN A 50 -0.65 15.62 1.04
C ASN A 50 -1.92 15.85 1.89
N ILE A 51 -2.66 14.78 2.16
CA ILE A 51 -3.78 14.72 3.11
C ILE A 51 -3.56 13.47 3.99
N PRO A 52 -2.56 13.49 4.89
CA PRO A 52 -2.29 12.37 5.78
C PRO A 52 -3.44 12.15 6.78
N PRO A 53 -3.64 10.90 7.28
CA PRO A 53 -4.64 10.63 8.30
C PRO A 53 -4.36 11.42 9.57
N ASP A 54 -5.43 11.87 10.22
CA ASP A 54 -5.42 12.43 11.58
C ASP A 54 -4.45 13.61 11.80
N ILE A 55 -3.95 14.22 10.72
CA ILE A 55 -3.07 15.38 10.73
C ILE A 55 -3.75 16.50 9.94
N PRO A 56 -3.89 17.72 10.50
CA PRO A 56 -4.43 18.87 9.79
C PRO A 56 -3.69 19.13 8.48
N LYS A 57 -4.42 19.54 7.44
CA LYS A 57 -3.88 19.73 6.10
C LYS A 57 -2.66 20.67 6.11
N VAL A 58 -1.50 20.11 5.83
CA VAL A 58 -0.28 20.87 5.54
C VAL A 58 -0.37 21.47 4.15
N LYS A 59 -0.03 22.77 4.00
CA LYS A 59 0.05 23.41 2.67
C LYS A 59 1.24 22.81 1.92
N THR A 60 0.99 21.92 0.97
CA THR A 60 2.01 21.34 0.08
C THR A 60 1.82 21.85 -1.36
N LYS A 61 2.90 21.93 -2.14
CA LYS A 61 2.82 22.14 -3.60
C LYS A 61 2.54 20.84 -4.38
N SER A 62 2.80 19.69 -3.75
CA SER A 62 2.62 18.36 -4.34
C SER A 62 1.29 17.72 -3.92
N ASN A 63 0.63 17.04 -4.85
CA ASN A 63 -0.55 16.20 -4.62
C ASN A 63 -0.24 14.70 -4.52
N SER A 64 1.04 14.33 -4.64
CA SER A 64 1.50 12.93 -4.67
C SER A 64 1.20 12.20 -3.36
N LYS A 65 0.85 10.92 -3.48
CA LYS A 65 0.62 10.01 -2.34
C LYS A 65 1.18 8.63 -2.67
N GLY A 66 1.65 7.93 -1.65
CA GLY A 66 2.16 6.58 -1.83
C GLY A 66 2.85 6.02 -0.59
N VAL A 67 3.24 4.76 -0.71
CA VAL A 67 3.97 4.04 0.32
C VAL A 67 5.13 3.28 -0.31
N LEU A 68 6.34 3.56 0.15
CA LEU A 68 7.56 2.83 -0.16
C LEU A 68 7.84 1.83 0.96
N MET A 69 7.98 0.56 0.61
CA MET A 69 8.35 -0.51 1.55
C MET A 69 9.70 -1.08 1.21
N MET A 70 10.47 -1.37 2.25
CA MET A 70 11.82 -1.91 2.15
C MET A 70 11.90 -3.17 2.98
N ASN A 71 12.46 -4.25 2.43
CA ASN A 71 12.78 -5.45 3.19
C ASN A 71 14.22 -5.36 3.70
N PRO A 72 14.46 -5.14 5.01
CA PRO A 72 15.83 -5.07 5.52
C PRO A 72 16.55 -6.43 5.57
N GLY A 73 15.84 -7.55 5.37
CA GLY A 73 16.40 -8.89 5.43
C GLY A 73 16.92 -9.44 4.10
N VAL A 74 16.67 -8.75 2.98
CA VAL A 74 17.07 -9.17 1.63
C VAL A 74 17.65 -7.97 0.90
N GLN A 75 18.80 -8.16 0.26
CA GLN A 75 19.46 -7.09 -0.49
C GLN A 75 18.59 -6.68 -1.69
N ASP A 76 18.49 -5.37 -1.92
CA ASP A 76 17.82 -4.79 -3.09
C ASP A 76 16.32 -5.12 -3.24
N GLU A 77 15.63 -5.49 -2.15
CA GLU A 77 14.20 -5.79 -2.16
C GLU A 77 13.37 -4.62 -1.60
N ALA A 78 12.56 -4.02 -2.48
CA ALA A 78 11.62 -2.96 -2.14
C ALA A 78 10.38 -2.99 -3.04
N SER A 79 9.28 -2.38 -2.56
CA SER A 79 8.07 -2.17 -3.35
C SER A 79 7.51 -0.77 -3.15
N TRP A 80 6.86 -0.23 -4.18
CA TRP A 80 6.28 1.11 -4.14
C TRP A 80 4.87 1.10 -4.70
N ILE A 81 3.92 1.64 -3.92
CA ILE A 81 2.56 1.92 -4.37
C ILE A 81 2.38 3.42 -4.47
N VAL A 82 1.90 3.89 -5.62
CA VAL A 82 1.37 5.25 -5.82
C VAL A 82 -0.16 5.17 -5.85
N HIS A 83 -0.84 6.07 -5.13
CA HIS A 83 -2.30 6.07 -5.05
C HIS A 83 -2.88 7.48 -5.02
N THR A 84 -4.20 7.56 -5.11
CA THR A 84 -4.97 8.81 -4.99
C THR A 84 -5.83 8.87 -3.73
N ILE A 85 -5.83 7.82 -2.91
CA ILE A 85 -6.64 7.69 -1.68
C ILE A 85 -6.24 8.76 -0.64
N PRO A 86 -7.15 9.68 -0.26
CA PRO A 86 -6.91 10.63 0.84
C PRO A 86 -6.98 9.93 2.21
N GLY A 87 -6.25 10.44 3.20
CA GLY A 87 -6.24 9.88 4.56
C GLY A 87 -5.50 8.55 4.69
N PHE A 88 -4.77 8.10 3.67
CA PHE A 88 -4.07 6.81 3.63
C PHE A 88 -2.55 6.95 3.84
N PRO A 89 -1.87 5.95 4.43
CA PRO A 89 -2.41 4.77 5.12
C PRO A 89 -2.84 5.09 6.56
N LYS A 90 -3.99 4.58 6.99
CA LYS A 90 -4.38 4.63 8.40
C LYS A 90 -3.70 3.46 9.13
N ALA A 91 -2.50 3.70 9.64
CA ALA A 91 -1.71 2.67 10.31
C ALA A 91 -2.50 2.08 11.49
N LEU A 92 -2.50 0.74 11.61
CA LEU A 92 -3.05 -0.02 12.74
C LEU A 92 -4.57 0.07 12.99
N THR A 93 -5.35 0.82 12.21
CA THR A 93 -6.80 0.98 12.47
C THR A 93 -7.71 0.41 11.37
N GLY A 94 -7.16 -0.19 10.32
CA GLY A 94 -7.94 -0.65 9.16
C GLY A 94 -8.64 0.50 8.41
N TYR A 95 -9.30 0.13 7.32
CA TYR A 95 -10.17 0.99 6.51
C TYR A 95 -11.58 0.44 6.49
#